data_AF-A0A371S4T0-F1
#
_entry.id   AF-A0A371S4T0-F1
#
_cell.length_a   1.000
_cell.length_b   1.000
_cell.length_c   1.000
_cell.angle_alpha   90.00
_cell.angle_beta   90.00
_cell.angle_gamma   90.00
#
_symmetry.space_group_name_H-M   'P 1'
#
loop_
_entity.id
_entity.type
_entity.pdbx_description
1 polymer ?
#
loop_
_entity_poly.entity_id
_entity_poly.type
_entity_poly.pdbx_seq_one_letter_code
_entity_poly.pdbx_strand_id
1 'polypeptide(L)'
;MGDIIVWEKNKYENFLNFRKGYVNVVSSGFEFYFGDLKDNDFMNDELMWQPYPEAVNKYCAPNYEECFGYTPLFVKGVNVKLGTHKG
;
A
#
# COMPACT_ATOMS: atom_id res chain seq x y z
N MET A 1 -4.10 -1.01 -0.40
CA MET A 1 -3.98 0.47 -0.28
C MET A 1 -3.54 0.99 -1.64
N GLY A 2 -3.82 2.24 -1.98
CA GLY A 2 -3.38 2.84 -3.26
C GLY A 2 -1.88 3.18 -3.34
N ASP A 3 -1.01 2.40 -2.69
CA ASP A 3 0.44 2.54 -2.79
C ASP A 3 0.93 1.82 -4.05
N ILE A 4 2.03 2.28 -4.66
CA ILE A 4 2.51 1.78 -5.96
C ILE A 4 3.88 1.14 -5.80
N ILE A 5 4.11 0.04 -6.51
CA ILE A 5 5.44 -0.58 -6.64
C ILE A 5 5.89 -0.42 -8.10
N VAL A 6 7.04 0.20 -8.28
CA VAL A 6 7.61 0.54 -9.58
C VAL A 6 8.89 -0.26 -9.78
N TRP A 7 8.92 -1.03 -10.85
CA TRP A 7 10.15 -1.70 -11.30
C TRP A 7 11.01 -0.72 -12.09
N GLU A 8 12.20 -0.39 -11.58
CA GLU A 8 13.09 0.59 -12.15
C GLU A 8 14.44 -0.03 -12.55
N LYS A 9 15.00 0.45 -13.68
CA LYS A 9 16.35 0.11 -14.15
C LYS A 9 16.61 -1.41 -14.30
N ASN A 10 15.57 -2.20 -14.53
CA ASN A 10 15.63 -3.66 -14.56
C ASN A 10 16.27 -4.28 -13.31
N LYS A 11 16.16 -3.62 -12.16
CA LYS A 11 16.82 -4.09 -10.94
C LYS A 11 16.10 -3.78 -9.64
N TYR A 12 15.41 -2.65 -9.52
CA TYR A 12 14.93 -2.17 -8.23
C TYR A 12 13.40 -2.09 -8.17
N GLU A 13 12.83 -2.64 -7.11
CA GLU A 13 11.43 -2.45 -6.73
C GLU A 13 11.32 -1.22 -5.82
N ASN A 14 10.89 -0.10 -6.37
CA ASN A 14 10.63 1.11 -5.60
C ASN A 14 9.19 1.08 -5.08
N PHE A 15 9.02 1.19 -3.78
CA PHE A 15 7.75 1.35 -3.11
C PHE A 15 7.42 2.83 -2.90
N LEU A 16 6.31 3.28 -3.46
CA LEU A 16 5.77 4.63 -3.32
C LEU A 16 4.57 4.59 -2.37
N ASN A 17 4.80 4.98 -1.12
CA ASN A 17 3.77 5.04 -0.09
C ASN A 17 3.15 6.44 -0.06
N PHE A 18 2.05 6.63 -0.79
CA PHE A 18 1.36 7.92 -0.85
C PHE A 18 0.72 8.30 0.48
N ARG A 19 0.31 7.30 1.28
CA ARG A 19 -0.32 7.52 2.60
C ARG A 19 0.63 8.21 3.56
N LYS A 20 1.94 7.93 3.47
CA LYS A 20 2.98 8.46 4.35
C LYS A 20 3.92 9.46 3.66
N GLY A 21 3.76 9.69 2.36
CA GLY A 21 4.66 10.55 1.58
C GLY A 21 6.10 10.02 1.54
N TYR A 22 6.25 8.70 1.43
CA TYR A 22 7.53 7.99 1.60
C TYR A 22 7.87 7.16 0.35
N VAL A 23 9.15 7.11 0.00
CA VAL A 23 9.66 6.29 -1.11
C VAL A 23 10.84 5.47 -0.62
N ASN A 24 10.85 4.17 -0.89
CA ASN A 24 11.93 3.26 -0.53
C ASN A 24 12.21 2.24 -1.63
N VAL A 25 13.44 1.74 -1.69
CA VAL A 25 13.77 0.53 -2.43
C VAL A 25 13.50 -0.65 -1.51
N VAL A 26 12.53 -1.50 -1.82
CA VAL A 26 12.14 -2.63 -0.95
C VAL A 26 12.76 -3.95 -1.38
N SER A 27 13.26 -4.04 -2.61
CA SER A 27 14.04 -5.18 -3.06
C SER A 27 14.99 -4.77 -4.18
N SER A 28 15.95 -5.66 -4.46
CA SER A 28 16.79 -5.58 -5.64
C SER A 28 16.83 -6.93 -6.31
N GLY A 29 15.89 -7.16 -7.22
CA GLY A 29 15.82 -8.38 -8.02
C GLY A 29 14.44 -9.03 -7.93
N PHE A 30 13.74 -9.03 -9.06
CA PHE A 30 12.34 -9.47 -9.17
C PHE A 30 12.11 -10.95 -8.85
N GLU A 31 13.17 -11.75 -8.84
CA GLU A 31 13.11 -13.19 -8.61
C GLU A 31 12.63 -13.56 -7.20
N PHE A 32 12.98 -12.80 -6.17
CA PHE A 32 12.59 -13.07 -4.79
C PHE A 32 11.33 -12.30 -4.35
N TYR A 33 11.02 -11.21 -5.05
CA TYR A 33 9.96 -10.27 -4.66
C TYR A 33 8.60 -10.93 -4.42
N PHE A 34 8.14 -11.85 -5.29
CA PHE A 34 6.88 -12.57 -5.06
C PHE A 34 6.91 -13.56 -3.89
N GLY A 35 8.09 -14.05 -3.52
CA GLY A 35 8.31 -14.83 -2.31
C GLY A 35 8.14 -13.95 -1.07
N ASP A 36 8.75 -12.77 -1.08
CA ASP A 36 8.71 -11.79 0.01
C ASP A 36 7.27 -11.32 0.31
N LEU A 37 6.40 -11.24 -0.72
CA LEU A 37 4.98 -10.93 -0.53
C LEU A 37 4.19 -11.95 0.31
N LYS A 38 4.76 -13.13 0.56
CA LYS A 38 4.17 -14.16 1.44
C LYS A 38 4.69 -14.06 2.87
N ASP A 39 5.73 -13.26 3.10
CA ASP A 39 6.29 -13.02 4.42
C ASP A 39 5.55 -11.86 5.10
N ASN A 40 4.98 -12.13 6.27
CA ASN A 40 4.26 -11.12 7.02
C ASN A 40 5.18 -10.01 7.51
N ASP A 41 6.44 -10.30 7.83
CA ASP A 41 7.38 -9.30 8.34
C ASP A 41 7.70 -8.30 7.21
N PHE A 42 8.00 -8.79 6.01
CA PHE A 42 8.16 -7.94 4.82
C PHE A 42 6.91 -7.10 4.52
N MET A 43 5.72 -7.70 4.57
CA MET A 43 4.46 -6.98 4.31
C MET A 43 4.20 -5.85 5.33
N ASN A 44 4.56 -6.07 6.60
CA ASN A 44 4.38 -5.08 7.67
C ASN A 44 5.48 -4.02 7.69
N ASP A 45 6.75 -4.42 7.54
CA ASP A 45 7.89 -3.53 7.78
C ASP A 45 8.28 -2.76 6.51
N GLU A 46 8.41 -3.45 5.39
CA GLU A 46 8.83 -2.85 4.12
C GLU A 46 7.66 -2.20 3.37
N LEU A 47 6.53 -2.90 3.26
CA LEU A 47 5.35 -2.39 2.54
C LEU A 47 4.37 -1.63 3.43
N MET A 48 4.55 -1.65 4.75
CA MET A 48 3.70 -0.92 5.68
C MET A 48 2.20 -1.15 5.42
N TRP A 49 1.80 -2.38 5.10
CA TRP A 49 0.48 -2.67 4.53
C TRP A 49 -0.67 -2.42 5.51
N GLN A 50 -0.42 -2.33 6.82
CA GLN A 50 -1.44 -1.98 7.80
C GLN A 50 -2.03 -0.58 7.53
N PRO A 51 -3.35 -0.39 7.73
CA PRO A 51 -4.35 -1.33 8.26
C PRO A 51 -5.11 -2.14 7.19
N TYR A 52 -4.48 -2.54 6.07
CA TYR A 52 -5.16 -3.21 4.96
C TYR A 52 -5.98 -4.46 5.37
N PRO A 53 -5.44 -5.42 6.16
CA PRO A 53 -6.22 -6.59 6.56
C PRO A 53 -7.49 -6.24 7.35
N GLU A 54 -7.41 -5.26 8.25
CA GLU A 54 -8.56 -4.77 9.01
C GLU A 54 -9.60 -4.11 8.09
N ALA A 55 -9.13 -3.36 7.09
CA ALA A 55 -10.00 -2.72 6.11
C ALA A 55 -10.76 -3.75 5.26
N VAL A 56 -10.09 -4.82 4.82
CA VAL A 56 -10.73 -5.94 4.10
C VAL A 56 -11.81 -6.59 4.96
N ASN A 57 -11.53 -6.83 6.25
CA ASN A 57 -12.52 -7.41 7.15
C ASN A 57 -13.75 -6.52 7.35
N LYS A 58 -13.58 -5.19 7.31
CA LYS A 58 -14.65 -4.22 7.54
C LYS A 58 -15.45 -3.86 6.30
N TYR A 59 -14.79 -3.77 5.14
CA TYR A 59 -15.35 -3.20 3.91
C TYR A 59 -15.35 -4.17 2.72
N CYS A 60 -14.93 -5.42 2.94
CA CYS A 60 -14.63 -6.41 1.90
C CYS A 60 -13.40 -6.04 1.04
N ALA A 61 -12.86 -7.02 0.32
CA ALA A 61 -11.75 -6.76 -0.59
C ALA A 61 -12.21 -5.83 -1.74
N PRO A 62 -11.42 -4.80 -2.11
CA PRO A 62 -11.73 -3.95 -3.24
C PRO A 62 -11.67 -4.74 -4.56
N ASN A 63 -12.42 -4.28 -5.57
CA ASN A 63 -12.32 -4.83 -6.93
C ASN A 63 -10.96 -4.52 -7.56
N TYR A 64 -10.68 -5.12 -8.72
CA TYR A 64 -9.39 -4.96 -9.42
C TYR A 64 -9.03 -3.49 -9.70
N GLU A 65 -10.00 -2.67 -10.11
CA GLU A 65 -9.82 -1.24 -10.39
C GLU A 65 -10.05 -0.34 -9.17
N GLU A 66 -10.06 -0.92 -7.96
CA GLU A 66 -10.33 -0.20 -6.73
C GLU A 66 -9.21 -0.40 -5.71
N CYS A 67 -9.01 0.62 -4.88
CA CYS A 67 -8.09 0.53 -3.76
C CYS A 67 -8.68 1.24 -2.53
N PHE A 68 -8.21 0.84 -1.35
CA PHE A 68 -8.46 1.62 -0.15
C PHE A 68 -7.65 2.91 -0.18
N GLY A 69 -8.33 4.00 0.15
CA GLY A 69 -7.76 5.34 0.24
C GLY A 69 -8.35 6.11 1.42
N TYR A 70 -7.68 7.20 1.74
CA TYR A 70 -8.09 8.09 2.81
C TYR A 70 -8.78 9.32 2.20
N THR A 71 -10.01 9.58 2.63
CA THR A 71 -10.70 10.83 2.26
C THR A 71 -10.37 11.90 3.31
N PRO A 72 -9.77 13.04 2.91
CA PRO A 72 -9.60 14.17 3.81
C PRO A 72 -10.97 14.72 4.21
N LEU A 73 -11.30 14.75 5.50
CA LEU A 73 -12.48 15.45 5.99
C LEU A 73 -12.11 16.91 6.25
N PHE A 74 -12.58 17.81 5.38
CA PHE A 74 -12.43 19.26 5.56
C PHE A 74 -13.42 19.79 6.61
N VAL A 75 -13.15 19.53 7.89
CA VAL A 75 -13.73 20.28 9.02
C VAL A 75 -12.66 20.38 10.11
N LYS A 76 -12.41 21.60 10.61
CA LYS A 76 -11.43 21.98 11.65
C LYS A 76 -11.13 20.83 12.65
N GLY A 77 -9.94 20.23 12.56
CA GLY A 77 -9.47 19.17 13.48
C GLY A 77 -9.45 17.80 12.80
N VAL A 78 -8.32 17.47 12.16
CA VAL A 78 -8.12 16.34 11.24
C VAL A 78 -8.57 15.00 11.84
N ASN A 79 -9.69 14.48 11.35
CA ASN A 79 -10.05 13.07 11.44
C ASN A 79 -10.11 12.51 10.02
N VAL A 80 -9.50 11.35 9.77
CA VAL A 80 -9.40 10.74 8.44
C VAL A 80 -10.33 9.54 8.37
N LYS A 81 -11.08 9.39 7.27
CA LYS A 81 -11.94 8.20 7.04
C LYS A 81 -11.35 7.33 5.94
N LEU A 82 -11.24 6.02 6.22
CA LEU A 82 -10.88 5.01 5.23
C LEU A 82 -12.11 4.63 4.39
N GLY A 83 -11.93 4.57 3.07
CA GLY A 83 -12.95 4.14 2.11
C GLY A 83 -12.32 3.53 0.87
N THR A 84 -13.16 3.14 -0.09
CA THR A 84 -12.74 2.57 -1.38
C THR A 84 -12.81 3.63 -2.47
N HIS A 85 -11.80 3.67 -3.34
CA HIS A 85 -11.66 4.62 -4.45
C HIS A 85 -11.29 3.87 -5.73
N LYS A 86 -11.68 4.39 -6.89
CA LYS A 86 -11.17 3.89 -8.17
C LYS A 86 -9.70 4.26 -8.31
N GLY A 87 -8.88 3.26 -8.59
CA GLY A 87 -7.42 3.37 -8.80
C GLY A 87 -7.06 3.82 -10.20
#